data_AF-A0A662SQ81-F1
#
_entry.id   AF-A0A662SQ81-F1
#
_cell.length_a   1.000
_cell.length_b   1.000
_cell.length_c   1.000
_cell.angle_alpha   90.00
_cell.angle_beta   90.00
_cell.angle_gamma   90.00
#
_symmetry.space_group_name_H-M   'P 1'
#
loop_
_entity.id
_entity.type
_entity.pdbx_description
1 polymer ?
#
loop_
_entity_poly.entity_id
_entity_poly.type
_entity_poly.pdbx_seq_one_letter_code
_entity_poly.pdbx_strand_id
1 'polypeptide(L)'
;MARRYGRLELLAAFVGAVAGLTAFSLDLAIETFHGALEAIEGRAVLGPLDLGLVAAPALGGLISGLITWRFAPEAKGHGIPSVIEAFLFRRGEIPARVPAATPRTTASIRA
;
A
#
# COMPACT_ATOMS: atom_id res chain seq x y z
N MET A 1 -2.90 30.17 24.38
CA MET A 1 -3.45 28.88 23.91
C MET A 1 -3.54 28.75 22.39
N ALA A 2 -3.82 29.82 21.62
CA ALA A 2 -3.99 29.77 20.15
C ALA A 2 -2.76 29.27 19.33
N ARG A 3 -1.51 29.54 19.75
CA ARG A 3 -0.31 29.15 19.00
C ARG A 3 0.01 27.64 19.00
N ARG A 4 -0.53 26.84 19.92
CA ARG A 4 -0.24 25.39 19.98
C ARG A 4 -1.02 24.59 18.92
N TYR A 5 -2.20 25.04 18.51
CA TYR A 5 -3.03 24.37 17.52
C TYR A 5 -2.50 24.52 16.09
N GLY A 6 -1.90 25.66 15.75
CA GLY A 6 -1.35 25.87 14.40
C GLY A 6 -0.25 24.89 14.00
N ARG A 7 0.52 24.35 14.96
CA ARG A 7 1.50 23.27 14.69
C ARG A 7 0.82 21.96 14.31
N LEU A 8 -0.31 21.63 14.92
CA LEU A 8 -1.06 20.41 14.63
C LEU A 8 -1.74 20.49 13.27
N GLU A 9 -2.28 21.66 12.91
CA GLU A 9 -2.86 21.88 11.58
C GLU A 9 -1.82 21.78 10.46
N LEU A 10 -0.63 22.37 10.66
CA LEU A 10 0.48 22.23 9.71
C LEU A 10 0.93 20.77 9.54
N LEU A 11 1.05 20.03 10.64
CA LEU A 11 1.40 18.61 10.60
C LEU A 11 0.31 17.79 9.89
N ALA A 12 -0.96 18.04 10.20
CA ALA A 12 -2.07 17.35 9.54
C ALA A 12 -2.12 17.64 8.04
N ALA A 13 -1.94 18.90 7.64
CA ALA A 13 -1.88 19.29 6.24
C ALA A 13 -0.70 18.63 5.52
N PHE A 14 0.47 18.58 6.16
CA PHE A 14 1.66 17.93 5.59
C PHE A 14 1.46 16.42 5.42
N VAL A 15 0.95 15.73 6.45
CA VAL A 15 0.66 14.29 6.39
C VAL A 15 -0.38 14.01 5.30
N GLY A 16 -1.43 14.83 5.22
CA GLY A 16 -2.46 14.73 4.17
C GLY A 16 -1.88 14.91 2.77
N ALA A 17 -1.01 15.89 2.56
CA ALA A 17 -0.36 16.13 1.28
C ALA A 17 0.53 14.95 0.85
N VAL A 18 1.31 14.38 1.78
CA VAL A 18 2.16 13.23 1.50
C VAL A 18 1.34 11.98 1.19
N ALA A 19 0.30 11.71 1.99
CA ALA A 19 -0.61 10.58 1.75
C ALA A 19 -1.36 10.72 0.42
N GLY A 20 -1.86 11.93 0.12
CA GLY A 20 -2.52 12.25 -1.14
C GLY A 20 -1.60 12.09 -2.34
N LEU A 21 -0.35 12.59 -2.27
CA LEU A 21 0.64 12.42 -3.33
C LEU A 21 0.97 10.94 -3.57
N THR A 22 1.09 10.17 -2.49
CA THR A 22 1.36 8.73 -2.57
C THR A 22 0.19 8.00 -3.24
N ALA A 23 -1.05 8.32 -2.86
CA ALA A 23 -2.25 7.74 -3.45
C ALA A 23 -2.39 8.11 -4.93
N PHE A 24 -2.20 9.39 -5.27
CA PHE A 24 -2.23 9.87 -6.65
C PHE A 24 -1.16 9.20 -7.53
N SER A 25 0.04 8.99 -6.98
CA SER A 25 1.12 8.30 -7.70
C SER A 25 0.76 6.83 -7.98
N LEU A 26 0.07 6.17 -7.04
CA LEU A 26 -0.41 4.80 -7.22
C LEU A 26 -1.52 4.74 -8.28
N ASP A 27 -2.45 5.69 -8.23
CA ASP A 27 -3.54 5.79 -9.18
C ASP A 27 -3.02 5.98 -10.62
N LEU A 28 -2.08 6.90 -10.81
CA LEU A 28 -1.41 7.11 -12.10
C LEU A 28 -0.68 5.85 -12.58
N ALA A 29 -0.02 5.12 -11.68
CA ALA A 29 0.65 3.87 -12.01
C ALA A 29 -0.34 2.78 -12.46
N ILE A 30 -1.51 2.70 -11.83
CA ILE A 30 -2.56 1.75 -12.22
C ILE A 30 -3.16 2.15 -13.57
N GLU A 31 -3.49 3.42 -13.76
CA GLU A 31 -4.10 3.91 -15.00
C GLU A 31 -3.15 3.73 -16.20
N THR A 32 -1.87 4.05 -16.04
CA THR A 32 -0.85 3.83 -17.08
C THR A 32 -0.64 2.35 -17.38
N PHE A 33 -0.69 1.48 -16.36
CA PHE A 33 -0.61 0.04 -16.56
C PHE A 33 -1.83 -0.52 -17.30
N HIS A 34 -3.03 -0.05 -16.93
CA HIS A 34 -4.28 -0.43 -17.59
C HIS A 34 -4.30 0.03 -19.05
N GLY A 35 -3.96 1.29 -19.32
CA GLY A 35 -3.87 1.80 -20.68
C GLY A 35 -2.78 1.11 -21.52
N ALA A 36 -1.66 0.70 -20.91
CA ALA A 36 -0.64 -0.09 -21.58
C ALA A 36 -1.14 -1.49 -21.96
N LEU A 37 -1.95 -2.13 -21.09
CA LEU A 37 -2.60 -3.40 -21.39
C LEU A 37 -3.60 -3.27 -22.56
N GLU A 38 -4.48 -2.27 -22.51
CA GLU A 38 -5.45 -2.00 -23.58
C GLU A 38 -4.76 -1.69 -24.92
N ALA A 39 -3.64 -0.96 -24.90
CA ALA A 39 -2.87 -0.66 -26.11
C ALA A 39 -2.21 -1.89 -26.75
N ILE A 40 -1.90 -2.92 -25.95
CA ILE A 40 -1.39 -4.22 -26.43
C ILE A 40 -2.54 -5.04 -27.01
N GLU A 41 -3.70 -5.06 -26.33
CA GLU A 41 -4.91 -5.78 -26.74
C GLU A 41 -5.48 -5.23 -28.06
N GLY A 42 -5.56 -3.90 -28.22
CA GLY A 42 -6.02 -3.27 -29.47
C GLY A 42 -5.18 -3.60 -30.71
N ARG A 43 -4.02 -4.25 -30.55
CA ARG A 43 -3.13 -4.73 -31.63
C ARG A 43 -3.15 -6.24 -31.80
N ALA A 44 -3.70 -7.00 -30.85
CA ALA A 44 -3.75 -8.45 -30.86
C ALA A 44 -5.14 -8.93 -31.34
N VAL A 45 -5.33 -8.99 -32.65
CA VAL A 45 -6.54 -9.60 -33.26
C VAL A 45 -6.28 -11.08 -33.54
N LEU A 46 -6.07 -11.90 -32.50
CA LEU A 46 -5.83 -13.35 -32.67
C LEU A 46 -6.59 -14.20 -31.64
N GLY A 47 -7.92 -14.23 -31.77
CA GLY A 47 -8.77 -15.34 -31.31
C GLY A 47 -9.09 -15.42 -29.80
N PRO A 48 -9.92 -16.39 -29.38
CA PRO A 48 -10.56 -16.45 -28.06
C PRO A 48 -9.62 -16.76 -26.87
N LEU A 49 -8.31 -16.80 -27.09
CA LEU A 49 -7.28 -17.05 -26.09
C LEU A 49 -6.17 -16.02 -26.27
N ASP A 50 -6.47 -14.75 -25.99
CA ASP A 50 -5.46 -13.69 -25.95
C ASP A 50 -4.54 -13.91 -24.76
N LEU A 51 -3.56 -14.81 -24.93
CA LEU A 51 -2.54 -15.11 -23.92
C LEU A 51 -1.80 -13.85 -23.46
N GLY A 52 -1.74 -12.82 -24.32
CA GLY A 52 -1.17 -11.51 -23.97
C GLY A 52 -1.89 -10.83 -22.81
N LEU A 53 -3.22 -10.94 -22.72
CA LEU A 53 -4.02 -10.33 -21.65
C LEU A 53 -3.82 -11.00 -20.29
N VAL A 54 -3.45 -12.28 -20.27
CA VAL A 54 -3.13 -13.02 -19.03
C VAL A 54 -1.65 -12.93 -18.69
N ALA A 55 -0.77 -13.02 -19.69
CA ALA A 55 0.68 -13.00 -19.49
C ALA A 55 1.20 -11.63 -19.04
N ALA A 56 0.63 -10.53 -19.55
CA ALA A 56 1.04 -9.18 -19.19
C ALA A 56 0.79 -8.83 -17.69
N PRO A 57 -0.41 -9.03 -17.11
CA PRO A 57 -0.61 -8.84 -15.67
C PRO A 57 0.13 -9.89 -14.84
N ALA A 58 0.32 -11.12 -15.34
CA ALA A 58 1.14 -12.11 -14.66
C ALA A 58 2.61 -11.67 -14.53
N LEU A 59 3.19 -11.12 -15.60
CA LEU A 59 4.55 -10.56 -15.59
C LEU A 59 4.62 -9.30 -14.73
N GLY A 60 3.64 -8.40 -14.82
CA GLY A 60 3.55 -7.21 -13.96
C GLY A 60 3.48 -7.57 -12.48
N GLY A 61 2.63 -8.54 -12.13
CA GLY A 61 2.52 -9.08 -10.77
C GLY A 61 3.79 -9.78 -10.30
N LEU A 62 4.48 -10.52 -11.17
CA LEU A 62 5.75 -11.17 -10.85
C LEU A 62 6.85 -10.15 -10.56
N ILE A 63 6.96 -9.10 -11.37
CA ILE A 63 7.94 -8.02 -11.17
C ILE A 63 7.64 -7.26 -9.87
N SER A 64 6.37 -6.87 -9.67
CA SER A 64 5.94 -6.19 -8.44
C SER A 64 6.19 -7.06 -7.19
N GLY A 65 5.91 -8.36 -7.28
CA GLY A 65 6.19 -9.33 -6.23
C GLY A 65 7.68 -9.48 -5.92
N LEU A 66 8.53 -9.50 -6.96
CA LEU A 66 9.98 -9.59 -6.82
C LEU A 66 10.58 -8.34 -6.18
N ILE A 67 10.13 -7.16 -6.63
CA ILE A 67 10.52 -5.85 -6.05
C ILE A 67 10.12 -5.83 -4.57
N THR A 68 8.87 -6.16 -4.25
CA THR A 68 8.38 -6.15 -2.86
C THR A 68 9.15 -7.15 -2.00
N TRP A 69 9.41 -8.36 -2.51
CA TRP A 69 10.18 -9.37 -1.78
C TRP A 69 11.61 -8.92 -1.48
N ARG A 70 12.24 -8.18 -2.40
CA ARG A 70 13.63 -7.72 -2.24
C ARG A 70 13.76 -6.48 -1.37
N PHE A 71 12.86 -5.50 -1.52
CA PHE A 71 12.98 -4.18 -0.90
C PHE A 71 12.14 -4.00 0.36
N ALA A 72 10.97 -4.64 0.44
CA ALA A 72 10.03 -4.47 1.55
C ALA A 72 9.31 -5.80 1.89
N PRO A 73 10.06 -6.84 2.32
CA PRO A 73 9.45 -8.12 2.68
C PRO A 73 8.45 -8.00 3.85
N GLU A 74 8.61 -6.97 4.67
CA GLU A 74 7.76 -6.62 5.81
C GLU A 74 6.37 -6.09 5.37
N ALA A 75 6.23 -5.58 4.14
CA ALA A 75 4.96 -5.06 3.60
C ALA A 75 3.95 -6.17 3.23
N LYS A 76 4.29 -7.46 3.41
CA LYS A 76 3.48 -8.63 3.02
C LYS A 76 2.26 -8.90 3.93
N GLY A 77 1.78 -7.92 4.69
CA GLY A 77 0.67 -8.08 5.65
C GLY A 77 -0.42 -7.02 5.50
N HIS A 78 -1.63 -7.30 5.98
CA HIS A 78 -2.69 -6.29 6.07
C HIS A 78 -2.28 -5.23 7.08
N GLY A 79 -1.95 -4.02 6.62
CA GLY A 79 -1.55 -2.92 7.50
C GLY A 79 -2.70 -2.34 8.34
N ILE A 80 -3.95 -2.48 7.88
CA ILE A 80 -5.12 -1.86 8.51
C ILE A 80 -5.37 -2.39 9.94
N PRO A 81 -5.42 -3.72 10.20
CA PRO A 81 -5.62 -4.25 11.54
C PRO A 81 -4.54 -3.81 12.54
N SER A 82 -3.28 -3.73 12.09
CA SER A 82 -2.16 -3.30 12.95
C SER A 82 -2.27 -1.82 13.34
N VAL A 83 -2.73 -0.96 12.42
CA VAL A 83 -3.00 0.45 12.72
C VAL A 83 -4.15 0.58 13.70
N ILE A 84 -5.23 -0.18 13.51
CA ILE A 84 -6.38 -0.20 14.43
C ILE A 84 -5.96 -0.69 15.82
N GLU A 85 -5.17 -1.77 15.90
CA GLU A 85 -4.66 -2.29 17.18
C GLU A 85 -3.76 -1.26 17.89
N ALA A 86 -2.86 -0.60 17.16
CA ALA A 86 -1.99 0.43 17.74
C ALA A 86 -2.79 1.63 18.27
N PHE A 87 -3.84 2.03 17.57
CA PHE A 87 -4.74 3.10 18.01
C PHE A 87 -5.51 2.70 19.29
N LEU A 88 -6.07 1.49 19.34
CA LEU A 88 -6.88 1.03 20.48
C LEU A 88 -6.06 0.67 21.72
N PHE A 89 -4.90 0.02 21.54
CA PHE A 89 -4.17 -0.60 22.65
C PHE A 89 -2.77 -0.01 22.91
N ARG A 90 -2.19 0.73 21.96
CA ARG A 90 -0.80 1.23 22.05
C ARG A 90 -0.66 2.75 22.03
N ARG A 91 -1.71 3.49 22.45
CA ARG A 91 -1.73 4.97 22.50
C ARG A 91 -1.37 5.63 21.15
N GLY A 92 -1.56 4.93 20.03
CA GLY A 92 -1.23 5.41 18.69
C GLY A 92 0.25 5.30 18.30
N GLU A 93 1.08 4.59 19.07
CA GLU A 93 2.49 4.38 18.72
C GLU A 93 2.65 3.25 17.69
N ILE A 94 3.03 3.63 16.46
CA ILE A 94 3.32 2.69 15.37
C ILE A 94 4.84 2.64 15.16
N PRO A 95 5.51 1.50 15.43
CA PRO A 95 6.94 1.37 15.20
C PRO A 95 7.26 1.36 13.69
N ALA A 96 8.31 2.09 13.29
CA ALA A 96 8.67 2.35 11.89
C ALA A 96 9.13 1.14 11.06
N ARG A 97 9.21 -0.07 11.64
CA ARG A 97 9.84 -1.25 11.00
C ARG A 97 9.01 -2.53 11.01
N VAL A 98 7.69 -2.48 11.26
CA VAL A 98 6.91 -3.73 11.23
C VAL A 98 5.44 -3.49 10.86
N PRO A 99 4.96 -4.02 9.71
CA PRO A 99 3.58 -4.46 9.55
C PRO A 99 3.42 -5.97 9.79
N ALA A 100 4.52 -6.73 9.88
CA ALA A 100 4.51 -8.18 10.03
C ALA A 100 5.08 -8.63 11.38
N ALA A 101 4.36 -8.36 12.46
CA ALA A 101 4.49 -9.18 13.66
C ALA A 101 3.09 -9.30 14.25
N THR A 102 2.48 -10.44 13.94
CA THR A 102 1.48 -11.15 14.72
C THR A 102 1.23 -10.51 16.09
N PRO A 103 -0.01 -10.17 16.46
CA PRO A 103 -0.30 -9.66 17.80
C PRO A 103 0.13 -10.71 18.83
N ARG A 104 1.32 -10.53 19.41
CA ARG A 104 1.76 -11.23 20.63
C ARG A 104 1.08 -10.66 21.87
N THR A 105 0.25 -9.64 21.72
CA THR A 105 -0.37 -8.86 22.79
C THR A 105 -1.51 -9.59 23.49
N THR A 106 -2.08 -10.65 22.91
CA THR A 106 -3.08 -11.50 23.61
C THR A 106 -2.49 -12.23 24.83
N ALA A 107 -1.16 -12.32 24.99
CA ALA A 107 -0.54 -13.00 26.12
C ALA A 107 -0.35 -12.14 27.39
N SER A 108 -0.66 -10.83 27.38
CA SER A 108 -0.40 -9.95 28.55
C SER A 108 -1.64 -9.33 29.21
N ILE A 109 -2.85 -9.58 28.70
CA ILE A 109 -4.12 -9.11 29.32
C ILE A 109 -4.73 -10.21 30.22
N ARG A 110 -3.88 -11.12 30.72
CA ARG A 110 -4.18 -12.03 31.84
C ARG A 110 -3.00 -12.04 32.80
N ALA A 111 -2.90 -11.00 33.62
CA ALA A 111 -2.21 -11.01 34.90
C ALA A 111 -2.80 -9.88 35.76
#